data_AF-A0A7W1UFD8-F1
#
_entry.id   AF-A0A7W1UFD8-F1
#
_cell.length_a   1.000
_cell.length_b   1.000
_cell.length_c   1.000
_cell.angle_alpha   90.00
_cell.angle_beta   90.00
_cell.angle_gamma   90.00
#
_symmetry.space_group_name_H-M   'P 1'
#
loop_
_entity.id
_entity.type
_entity.pdbx_description
1 polymer ?
#
loop_
_entity_poly.entity_id
_entity_poly.type
_entity_poly.pdbx_seq_one_letter_code
_entity_poly.pdbx_strand_id
1 'polypeptide(L)'
;MRKPTWNVGITTKLVWILVFFSLIPLSVQVYSLFQTAEVLKKEVGVQYQDVAEVIVEKISLYLAERSADAQILSRSPILGGAELWGQAVRPSHEFVQVLNAYVQATGMYSLVQVVDLDGNLIAVNDHDAEGQPLRTEGLYGKNYGLTPWFRALQEGGERGRSPESSLRRNVTQEVFVESVMVD
;
A
#
# COMPACT_ATOMS: atom_id res chain seq x y z
N MET A 1 -49.54 65.00 -0.24
CA MET A 1 -48.43 64.09 -0.62
C MET A 1 -48.56 63.73 -2.10
N ARG A 2 -47.69 64.29 -2.97
CA ARG A 2 -47.66 63.96 -4.41
C ARG A 2 -46.74 62.76 -4.62
N LYS A 3 -47.26 61.67 -5.19
CA LYS A 3 -46.44 60.53 -5.64
C LYS A 3 -45.65 60.99 -6.88
N PRO A 4 -44.33 60.80 -6.94
CA PRO A 4 -43.56 61.16 -8.13
C PRO A 4 -43.95 60.24 -9.29
N THR A 5 -44.54 60.80 -10.34
CA THR A 5 -44.80 60.08 -11.60
C THR A 5 -43.59 60.21 -12.49
N TRP A 6 -42.78 59.15 -12.54
CA TRP A 6 -41.58 59.08 -13.37
C TRP A 6 -42.00 58.92 -14.84
N ASN A 7 -41.88 59.98 -15.66
CA ASN A 7 -42.17 59.93 -17.09
C ASN A 7 -40.96 59.38 -17.85
N VAL A 8 -40.85 58.06 -17.90
CA VAL A 8 -39.77 57.38 -18.63
C VAL A 8 -40.10 57.34 -20.12
N GLY A 9 -39.15 57.75 -20.97
CA GLY A 9 -39.28 57.68 -22.43
C GLY A 9 -39.49 56.25 -22.93
N ILE A 10 -40.20 56.11 -24.06
CA ILE A 10 -40.57 54.81 -24.65
C ILE A 10 -39.32 53.95 -24.94
N THR A 11 -38.23 54.57 -25.42
CA THR A 11 -36.96 53.89 -25.68
C THR A 11 -36.39 53.22 -24.44
N THR A 12 -36.40 53.90 -23.28
CA THR A 12 -35.92 53.35 -22.02
C THR A 12 -36.77 52.18 -21.54
N LYS A 13 -38.10 52.23 -21.73
CA LYS A 13 -38.99 51.11 -21.41
C LYS A 13 -38.70 49.89 -22.28
N LEU A 14 -38.46 50.10 -23.58
CA LEU A 14 -38.12 49.05 -24.53
C LEU A 14 -36.77 48.38 -24.21
N VAL A 15 -35.76 49.19 -23.85
CA VAL A 15 -34.44 48.70 -23.41
C VAL A 15 -34.56 47.83 -22.17
N TRP A 16 -35.34 48.24 -21.16
CA TRP A 16 -35.55 47.44 -19.96
C TRP A 16 -36.20 46.09 -20.26
N ILE A 17 -37.22 46.04 -21.11
CA ILE A 17 -37.87 44.79 -21.50
C ILE A 17 -36.86 43.86 -22.20
N LEU A 18 -36.07 44.37 -23.14
CA LEU A 18 -35.06 43.58 -23.85
C LEU A 18 -33.98 43.04 -22.91
N VAL A 19 -33.51 43.87 -21.97
CA VAL A 19 -32.52 43.47 -20.96
C VAL A 19 -33.08 42.38 -20.06
N PHE A 20 -34.28 42.56 -19.48
CA PHE A 20 -34.91 41.53 -18.64
C PHE A 20 -35.20 40.25 -19.43
N PHE A 21 -35.65 40.37 -20.67
CA PHE A 21 -35.93 39.23 -21.52
C PHE A 21 -34.66 38.44 -21.86
N SER A 22 -33.49 39.10 -21.99
CA SER A 22 -32.20 38.42 -22.16
C SER A 22 -31.61 37.84 -20.88
N LEU A 23 -31.90 38.43 -19.72
CA LEU A 23 -31.38 37.99 -18.42
C LEU A 23 -32.00 36.65 -17.98
N ILE A 24 -33.26 36.41 -18.32
CA ILE A 24 -33.97 35.17 -17.97
C ILE A 24 -33.27 33.93 -18.57
N PRO A 25 -33.09 33.79 -19.90
CA PRO A 25 -32.43 32.62 -20.49
C PRO A 25 -30.96 32.52 -20.07
N LEU A 26 -30.27 33.63 -19.85
CA LEU A 26 -28.90 33.64 -19.34
C LEU A 26 -28.84 33.06 -17.91
N SER A 27 -29.77 33.45 -17.04
CA SER A 27 -29.86 32.92 -15.68
C SER A 27 -30.13 31.42 -15.65
N VAL A 28 -31.00 30.93 -16.55
CA VAL A 28 -31.27 29.49 -16.70
C VAL A 28 -30.03 28.74 -17.17
N GLN A 29 -29.28 29.29 -18.14
CA GLN A 29 -28.02 28.68 -18.60
C GLN A 29 -26.97 28.63 -17.50
N VAL A 30 -26.79 29.72 -16.75
CA VAL A 30 -25.87 29.77 -15.60
C VAL A 30 -26.26 28.73 -14.54
N TYR A 31 -27.54 28.65 -14.19
CA TYR A 31 -28.04 27.64 -13.26
C TYR A 31 -27.79 26.21 -13.75
N SER A 32 -28.08 25.94 -15.02
CA SER A 32 -27.79 24.63 -15.64
C SER A 32 -26.30 24.29 -15.59
N LEU A 33 -25.43 25.28 -15.81
CA LEU A 33 -23.98 25.08 -15.80
C LEU A 33 -23.46 24.74 -14.39
N PHE A 34 -24.03 25.36 -13.34
CA PHE A 34 -23.75 24.98 -11.96
C PHE A 34 -24.19 23.54 -11.64
N GLN A 35 -25.38 23.12 -12.09
CA GLN A 35 -25.86 21.75 -11.93
C GLN A 35 -24.95 20.74 -12.63
N THR A 36 -24.53 21.04 -13.87
CA THR A 36 -23.59 20.19 -14.61
C THR A 36 -22.23 20.11 -13.93
N ALA A 37 -21.73 21.22 -13.36
CA ALA A 37 -20.48 21.23 -12.61
C ALA A 37 -20.55 20.35 -11.35
N GLU A 38 -21.67 20.36 -10.63
CA GLU A 38 -21.89 19.49 -9.46
C GLU A 38 -21.93 18.01 -9.85
N VAL A 39 -22.65 17.66 -10.92
CA VAL A 39 -22.72 16.29 -11.44
C VAL A 39 -21.34 15.82 -11.90
N LEU A 40 -20.61 16.65 -12.65
CA LEU A 40 -19.26 16.32 -13.12
C LEU A 40 -18.29 16.12 -11.94
N LYS A 41 -18.36 16.99 -10.92
CA LYS A 41 -17.55 16.84 -9.71
C LYS A 41 -17.85 15.53 -8.99
N LYS A 42 -19.13 15.14 -8.89
CA LYS A 42 -19.54 13.89 -8.26
C LYS A 42 -19.06 12.68 -9.06
N GLU A 43 -19.26 12.69 -10.36
CA GLU A 43 -18.85 11.62 -11.27
C GLU A 43 -17.33 11.39 -11.22
N VAL A 44 -16.55 12.46 -11.32
CA VAL A 44 -15.09 12.39 -11.18
C VAL A 44 -14.69 11.89 -9.78
N GLY A 45 -15.40 12.31 -8.74
CA GLY A 45 -15.19 11.82 -7.37
C GLY A 45 -15.43 10.31 -7.23
N VAL A 46 -16.51 9.80 -7.83
CA VAL A 46 -16.82 8.36 -7.86
C VAL A 46 -15.74 7.59 -8.62
N GLN A 47 -15.31 8.08 -9.79
CA GLN A 47 -14.25 7.43 -10.56
C GLN A 47 -12.92 7.35 -9.79
N TYR A 48 -12.54 8.41 -9.06
CA TYR A 48 -11.35 8.36 -8.21
C TYR A 48 -11.50 7.37 -7.06
N GLN A 49 -12.68 7.29 -6.46
CA GLN A 49 -12.96 6.33 -5.42
C GLN A 49 -12.87 4.90 -5.95
N ASP A 50 -13.50 4.59 -7.09
CA ASP A 50 -13.47 3.26 -7.70
C ASP A 50 -12.03 2.84 -8.04
N VAL A 51 -11.22 3.75 -8.60
CA VAL A 51 -9.80 3.48 -8.86
C VAL A 51 -9.03 3.23 -7.57
N ALA A 52 -9.29 4.02 -6.52
CA ALA A 52 -8.65 3.85 -5.22
C ALA A 52 -9.04 2.51 -4.57
N GLU A 53 -10.31 2.12 -4.63
CA GLU A 53 -10.80 0.82 -4.13
C GLU A 53 -10.12 -0.33 -4.86
N VAL A 54 -10.06 -0.30 -6.20
CA VAL A 54 -9.36 -1.31 -7.01
C VAL A 54 -7.87 -1.38 -6.67
N ILE A 55 -7.21 -0.25 -6.43
CA ILE A 55 -5.80 -0.24 -6.01
C ILE A 55 -5.64 -0.87 -4.63
N VAL A 56 -6.47 -0.50 -3.66
CA VAL A 56 -6.42 -1.05 -2.29
C VAL A 56 -6.69 -2.55 -2.28
N GLU A 57 -7.64 -3.04 -3.08
CA GLU A 57 -7.91 -4.47 -3.23
C GLU A 57 -6.67 -5.21 -3.78
N LYS A 58 -6.05 -4.68 -4.83
CA LYS A 58 -4.82 -5.27 -5.40
C LYS A 58 -3.67 -5.27 -4.41
N ILE A 59 -3.42 -4.16 -3.72
CA ILE A 59 -2.38 -4.08 -2.69
C ILE A 59 -2.64 -5.12 -1.60
N SER A 60 -3.87 -5.21 -1.12
CA SER A 60 -4.26 -6.15 -0.07
C SER A 60 -4.07 -7.60 -0.50
N LEU A 61 -4.44 -7.95 -1.74
CA LEU A 61 -4.22 -9.27 -2.31
C LEU A 61 -2.72 -9.59 -2.40
N TYR A 62 -1.91 -8.69 -2.95
CA TYR A 62 -0.46 -8.89 -3.03
C TYR A 62 0.17 -9.07 -1.65
N LEU A 63 -0.19 -8.24 -0.68
CA LEU A 63 0.32 -8.38 0.70
C LEU A 63 -0.08 -9.72 1.33
N ALA A 64 -1.30 -10.21 1.07
CA ALA A 64 -1.75 -11.50 1.55
C ALA A 64 -0.97 -12.67 0.89
N GLU A 65 -0.69 -12.60 -0.41
CA GLU A 65 0.14 -13.58 -1.11
C GLU A 65 1.57 -13.60 -0.56
N ARG A 66 2.21 -12.43 -0.41
CA ARG A 66 3.57 -12.32 0.13
C ARG A 66 3.66 -12.77 1.59
N SER A 67 2.59 -12.59 2.37
CA SER A 67 2.45 -13.16 3.71
C SER A 67 2.46 -14.69 3.67
N ALA A 68 1.61 -15.27 2.83
CA ALA A 68 1.47 -16.71 2.70
C ALA A 68 2.78 -17.36 2.23
N ASP A 69 3.47 -16.71 1.29
CA ASP A 69 4.81 -17.06 0.83
C ASP A 69 5.81 -17.18 1.99
N ALA A 70 5.91 -16.16 2.85
CA ALA A 70 6.79 -16.16 4.01
C ALA A 70 6.44 -17.28 5.00
N GLN A 71 5.14 -17.55 5.22
CA GLN A 71 4.69 -18.64 6.09
C GLN A 71 5.05 -20.01 5.53
N ILE A 72 4.84 -20.23 4.23
CA ILE A 72 5.20 -21.48 3.56
C ILE A 72 6.70 -21.70 3.66
N LEU A 73 7.51 -20.67 3.37
CA LEU A 73 8.95 -20.75 3.44
C LEU A 73 9.41 -21.07 4.88
N SER A 74 8.85 -20.41 5.89
CA SER A 74 9.15 -20.65 7.32
C SER A 74 8.90 -22.09 7.79
N ARG A 75 7.98 -22.80 7.13
CA ARG A 75 7.63 -24.19 7.42
C ARG A 75 8.37 -25.20 6.55
N SER A 76 9.26 -24.75 5.67
CA SER A 76 10.07 -25.64 4.84
C SER A 76 10.97 -26.51 5.72
N PRO A 77 11.02 -27.84 5.50
CA PRO A 77 11.90 -28.75 6.24
C PRO A 77 13.37 -28.34 6.19
N ILE A 78 13.78 -27.66 5.12
CA ILE A 78 15.14 -27.13 4.94
C ILE A 78 15.45 -26.10 6.04
N LEU A 79 14.47 -25.24 6.38
CA LEU A 79 14.56 -24.31 7.49
C LEU A 79 14.37 -24.99 8.86
N GLY A 80 13.88 -26.23 8.93
CA GLY A 80 13.62 -26.94 10.19
C GLY A 80 14.84 -27.62 10.84
N GLY A 81 15.94 -27.80 10.10
CA GLY A 81 17.14 -28.50 10.59
C GLY A 81 18.00 -27.62 11.49
N ALA A 82 17.62 -27.45 12.76
CA ALA A 82 18.32 -26.61 13.75
C ALA A 82 19.84 -26.90 13.87
N GLU A 83 20.28 -28.13 13.54
CA GLU A 83 21.70 -28.49 13.48
C GLU A 83 22.52 -27.73 12.42
N LEU A 84 21.84 -27.13 11.42
CA LEU A 84 22.44 -26.28 10.40
C LEU A 84 22.48 -24.80 10.80
N TRP A 85 21.77 -24.39 11.86
CA TRP A 85 21.53 -22.99 12.24
C TRP A 85 22.65 -22.40 13.12
N GLY A 86 23.63 -23.22 13.52
CA GLY A 86 24.69 -22.84 14.47
C GLY A 86 26.12 -22.96 13.94
N GLN A 87 26.32 -23.34 12.68
CA GLN A 87 27.66 -23.31 12.08
C GLN A 87 27.98 -21.88 11.63
N ALA A 88 28.23 -21.02 12.60
CA ALA A 88 28.44 -19.57 12.51
C ALA A 88 29.65 -19.11 11.66
N VAL A 89 30.14 -19.92 10.71
CA VAL A 89 31.32 -19.59 9.90
C VAL A 89 31.10 -19.83 8.40
N ARG A 90 30.02 -20.50 7.97
CA ARG A 90 29.67 -20.56 6.54
C ARG A 90 28.15 -20.58 6.40
N PRO A 91 27.55 -19.78 5.49
CA PRO A 91 26.21 -20.09 5.02
C PRO A 91 26.24 -21.55 4.60
N SER A 92 25.31 -22.38 5.10
CA SER A 92 25.16 -23.69 4.47
C SER A 92 24.83 -23.35 3.02
N HIS A 93 25.69 -23.78 2.09
CA HIS A 93 25.54 -23.46 0.67
C HIS A 93 24.15 -23.89 0.17
N GLU A 94 23.58 -24.90 0.83
CA GLU A 94 22.23 -25.40 0.65
C GLU A 94 21.13 -24.37 0.97
N PHE A 95 21.23 -23.60 2.08
CA PHE A 95 20.24 -22.56 2.37
C PHE A 95 20.23 -21.47 1.31
N VAL A 96 21.41 -20.98 0.93
CA VAL A 96 21.54 -19.93 -0.07
C VAL A 96 21.01 -20.41 -1.42
N GLN A 97 21.30 -21.66 -1.81
CA GLN A 97 20.73 -22.26 -3.02
C GLN A 97 19.20 -22.33 -2.99
N VAL A 98 18.60 -22.67 -1.86
CA VAL A 98 17.13 -22.72 -1.72
C VAL A 98 16.52 -21.33 -1.83
N LEU A 99 17.14 -20.32 -1.21
CA LEU A 99 16.69 -18.93 -1.34
C LEU A 99 16.85 -18.43 -2.78
N ASN A 100 17.95 -18.74 -3.46
CA ASN A 100 18.14 -18.43 -4.87
C ASN A 100 17.10 -19.11 -5.75
N ALA A 101 16.84 -20.41 -5.54
CA ALA A 101 15.83 -21.16 -6.28
C ALA A 101 14.42 -20.59 -6.05
N TYR A 102 14.13 -20.15 -4.83
CA TYR A 102 12.86 -19.51 -4.49
C TYR A 102 12.70 -18.15 -5.19
N VAL A 103 13.75 -17.31 -5.15
CA VAL A 103 13.78 -16.01 -5.85
C VAL A 103 13.62 -16.20 -7.35
N GLN A 104 14.33 -17.15 -7.96
CA GLN A 104 14.24 -17.45 -9.40
C GLN A 104 12.88 -18.04 -9.79
N ALA A 105 12.30 -18.92 -8.98
CA ALA A 105 11.01 -19.53 -9.27
C ALA A 105 9.85 -18.53 -9.20
N THR A 106 9.94 -17.55 -8.31
CA THR A 106 8.88 -16.56 -8.11
C THR A 106 9.04 -15.34 -9.01
N GLY A 107 10.28 -14.86 -9.22
CA GLY A 107 10.57 -13.61 -9.94
C GLY A 107 10.07 -12.34 -9.25
N MET A 108 9.54 -12.45 -8.03
CA MET A 108 8.86 -11.36 -7.32
C MET A 108 9.72 -10.70 -6.23
N TYR A 109 10.83 -11.34 -5.85
CA TYR A 109 11.69 -10.90 -4.76
C TYR A 109 13.07 -10.53 -5.27
N SER A 110 13.56 -9.34 -4.90
CA SER A 110 14.97 -8.99 -5.11
C SER A 110 15.86 -9.59 -4.02
N LEU A 111 15.33 -9.77 -2.81
CA LEU A 111 16.07 -10.22 -1.64
C LEU A 111 15.18 -11.01 -0.69
N VAL A 112 15.67 -12.14 -0.19
CA VAL A 112 15.05 -12.96 0.85
C VAL A 112 16.09 -13.24 1.92
N GLN A 113 15.80 -12.85 3.16
CA GLN A 113 16.69 -12.98 4.31
C GLN A 113 16.05 -13.86 5.39
N VAL A 114 16.86 -14.70 6.01
CA VAL A 114 16.49 -15.53 7.15
C VAL A 114 17.34 -15.11 8.34
N VAL A 115 16.67 -14.72 9.43
CA VAL A 115 17.32 -14.32 10.68
C VAL A 115 16.89 -15.24 11.82
N ASP A 116 17.76 -15.40 12.82
CA ASP A 116 17.40 -16.13 14.05
C ASP A 116 16.50 -15.29 14.98
N LEU A 117 16.10 -15.89 16.12
CA LEU A 117 15.24 -15.24 17.12
C LEU A 117 15.93 -14.07 17.87
N ASP A 118 17.25 -13.93 17.73
CA ASP A 118 18.04 -12.83 18.27
C ASP A 118 18.36 -11.76 17.20
N GLY A 119 17.91 -11.99 15.96
CA GLY A 119 18.05 -11.09 14.82
C GLY A 119 19.36 -11.25 14.05
N ASN A 120 20.18 -12.27 14.30
CA ASN A 120 21.40 -12.50 13.52
C ASN A 120 21.03 -13.08 12.14
N LEU A 121 21.70 -12.59 11.09
CA LEU A 121 21.51 -13.14 9.75
C LEU A 121 22.05 -14.57 9.66
N ILE A 122 21.19 -15.51 9.27
CA ILE A 122 21.55 -16.91 9.01
C ILE A 122 21.87 -17.11 7.53
N ALA A 123 20.99 -16.64 6.66
CA ALA A 123 21.10 -16.82 5.22
C ALA A 123 20.43 -15.69 4.46
N VAL A 124 20.93 -15.44 3.26
CA VAL A 124 20.37 -14.49 2.29
C VAL A 124 20.64 -15.03 0.88
N ASN A 125 19.75 -14.79 -0.08
CA ASN A 125 20.03 -15.12 -1.48
C ASN A 125 21.25 -14.30 -1.97
N ASP A 126 22.10 -14.92 -2.77
CA ASP A 126 23.27 -14.28 -3.39
C ASP A 126 23.14 -14.24 -4.93
N HIS A 127 21.99 -14.66 -5.47
CA HIS A 127 21.63 -14.45 -6.86
C HIS A 127 20.21 -13.85 -6.96
N ASP A 128 19.98 -13.07 -8.02
CA ASP A 128 18.67 -12.52 -8.36
C ASP A 128 17.79 -13.53 -9.13
N ALA A 129 16.62 -13.06 -9.58
CA ALA A 129 15.63 -13.87 -10.29
C ALA A 129 16.13 -14.37 -11.65
N GLU A 130 17.08 -13.66 -12.26
CA GLU A 130 17.75 -14.00 -13.50
C GLU A 130 19.01 -14.86 -13.27
N GLY A 131 19.31 -15.19 -12.02
CA GLY A 131 20.50 -15.95 -11.64
C GLY A 131 21.80 -15.17 -11.75
N GLN A 132 21.75 -13.84 -11.75
CA GLN A 132 22.93 -12.99 -11.68
C GLN A 132 23.37 -12.80 -10.22
N PRO A 133 24.68 -12.70 -9.94
CA PRO A 133 25.18 -12.57 -8.59
C PRO A 133 24.81 -11.23 -7.95
N LEU A 134 24.39 -11.27 -6.69
CA LEU A 134 24.12 -10.14 -5.82
C LEU A 134 25.22 -10.01 -4.76
N ARG A 135 25.59 -8.77 -4.45
CA ARG A 135 26.57 -8.47 -3.40
C ARG A 135 25.92 -8.48 -2.02
N THR A 136 25.69 -9.65 -1.46
CA THR A 136 25.04 -9.82 -0.15
C THR A 136 25.99 -10.20 0.98
N GLU A 137 27.28 -10.35 0.68
CA GLU A 137 28.30 -10.76 1.66
C GLU A 137 28.41 -9.77 2.83
N GLY A 138 28.25 -8.47 2.54
CA GLY A 138 28.27 -7.41 3.55
C GLY A 138 27.05 -7.38 4.49
N LEU A 139 26.06 -8.24 4.28
CA LEU A 139 24.92 -8.40 5.18
C LEU A 139 25.23 -9.39 6.31
N TYR A 140 26.15 -10.34 6.09
CA TYR A 140 26.57 -11.26 7.14
C TYR A 140 27.31 -10.53 8.26
N GLY A 141 27.06 -10.95 9.50
CA GLY A 141 27.57 -10.27 10.70
C GLY A 141 26.74 -9.06 11.14
N LYS A 142 25.74 -8.64 10.37
CA LYS A 142 24.73 -7.69 10.85
C LYS A 142 23.73 -8.38 11.77
N ASN A 143 23.29 -7.65 12.79
CA ASN A 143 22.18 -8.03 13.65
C ASN A 143 21.00 -7.08 13.39
N TYR A 144 19.84 -7.65 13.16
CA TYR A 144 18.59 -6.97 12.86
C TYR A 144 17.65 -6.86 14.06
N GLY A 145 18.07 -7.32 15.24
CA GLY A 145 17.27 -7.34 16.47
C GLY A 145 16.70 -5.98 16.90
N LEU A 146 17.36 -4.90 16.47
CA LEU A 146 16.97 -3.53 16.76
C LEU A 146 16.19 -2.84 15.64
N THR A 147 15.96 -3.51 14.51
CA THR A 147 15.19 -2.93 13.41
C THR A 147 13.69 -2.86 13.73
N PRO A 148 12.94 -1.90 13.15
CA PRO A 148 11.51 -1.75 13.42
C PRO A 148 10.72 -3.03 13.09
N TRP A 149 11.00 -3.65 11.95
CA TRP A 149 10.30 -4.86 11.53
C TRP A 149 10.52 -6.04 12.47
N PHE A 150 11.75 -6.23 12.96
CA PHE A 150 12.06 -7.35 13.85
C PHE A 150 11.38 -7.19 15.20
N ARG A 151 11.46 -5.99 15.80
CA ARG A 151 10.78 -5.70 17.08
C ARG A 151 9.27 -5.82 16.98
N ALA A 152 8.69 -5.33 15.87
CA ALA A 152 7.25 -5.42 15.65
C ALA A 152 6.77 -6.88 15.60
N LEU A 153 7.54 -7.77 14.97
CA LEU A 153 7.23 -9.21 14.93
C LEU A 153 7.39 -9.88 16.30
N GLN A 154 8.42 -9.50 17.09
CA GLN A 154 8.58 -9.99 18.46
C GLN A 154 7.39 -9.58 19.36
N GLU A 155 7.02 -8.31 19.37
CA GLU A 155 5.88 -7.81 20.15
C GLU A 155 4.53 -8.39 19.69
N GLY A 156 4.36 -8.59 18.38
CA GLY A 156 3.18 -9.23 17.79
C GLY A 156 3.06 -10.70 18.21
N GLY A 157 4.19 -11.43 18.23
CA GLY A 157 4.27 -12.80 18.71
C GLY A 157 3.97 -12.94 20.21
N GLU A 158 4.38 -11.98 21.03
CA GLU A 158 4.06 -11.95 22.47
C GLU A 158 2.56 -11.73 22.73
N ARG A 159 1.90 -10.84 21.98
CA ARG A 159 0.46 -10.59 22.08
C ARG A 159 -0.39 -11.81 21.70
N GLY A 160 0.06 -12.63 20.74
CA GLY A 160 -0.62 -13.86 20.32
C GLY A 160 -0.59 -15.01 21.33
N ARG A 161 0.28 -14.95 22.35
CA ARG A 161 0.42 -16.01 23.38
C ARG A 161 -0.40 -15.76 24.65
N SER A 162 -1.14 -14.64 24.74
CA SER A 162 -2.03 -14.37 25.88
C SER A 162 -3.31 -15.22 25.82
N PRO A 163 -3.69 -15.95 26.90
CA PRO A 163 -4.86 -16.83 26.92
C PRO A 163 -6.20 -16.16 26.60
N GLU A 164 -6.33 -14.85 26.84
CA GLU A 164 -7.55 -14.07 26.59
C GLU A 164 -7.79 -13.73 25.10
N SER A 165 -6.79 -13.88 24.22
CA SER A 165 -6.92 -13.49 22.81
C SER A 165 -7.61 -14.52 21.90
N SER A 166 -7.90 -15.72 22.43
CA SER A 166 -8.51 -16.83 21.68
C SER A 166 -9.92 -16.56 21.14
N LEU A 167 -10.58 -15.48 21.60
CA LEU A 167 -11.89 -15.03 21.13
C LEU A 167 -11.85 -13.94 20.04
N ARG A 168 -10.67 -13.41 19.70
CA ARG A 168 -10.46 -12.49 18.57
C ARG A 168 -9.48 -13.08 17.56
N ARG A 169 -9.84 -14.22 16.96
CA ARG A 169 -9.19 -14.67 15.72
C ARG A 169 -9.59 -13.74 14.59
N ASN A 170 -8.84 -12.67 14.40
CA ASN A 170 -8.62 -12.09 13.08
C ASN A 170 -7.35 -11.24 13.12
N VAL A 171 -6.34 -11.73 12.41
CA VAL A 171 -5.03 -11.11 12.13
C VAL A 171 -4.07 -11.11 13.33
N THR A 172 -3.46 -12.27 13.59
CA THR A 172 -2.08 -12.29 14.09
C THR A 172 -1.25 -11.47 13.10
N GLN A 173 -0.62 -10.37 13.52
CA GLN A 173 0.29 -9.61 12.65
C GLN A 173 1.58 -10.43 12.45
N GLU A 174 1.48 -11.46 11.61
CA GLU A 174 2.60 -12.30 11.18
C GLU A 174 3.43 -11.62 10.08
N VAL A 175 2.98 -10.46 9.60
CA VAL A 175 3.66 -9.65 8.59
C VAL A 175 3.75 -8.21 9.05
N PHE A 176 4.95 -7.68 8.94
CA PHE A 176 5.23 -6.27 9.10
C PHE A 176 5.63 -5.69 7.75
N VAL A 177 5.07 -4.52 7.41
CA VAL A 177 5.38 -3.81 6.17
C VAL A 177 5.96 -2.46 6.56
N GLU A 178 7.18 -2.19 6.11
CA GLU A 178 7.79 -0.86 6.18
C GLU A 178 8.21 -0.39 4.79
N SER A 179 8.23 0.93 4.63
CA SER A 179 8.87 1.55 3.48
C SER A 179 10.36 1.65 3.76
N VAL A 180 11.16 0.98 2.95
CA VAL A 180 12.62 1.11 2.96
C VAL A 180 13.01 2.07 1.84
N MET A 181 13.49 3.25 2.21
CA MET A 181 14.12 4.17 1.26
C MET A 181 15.55 3.67 1.04
N VAL A 182 15.90 3.36 -0.21
CA VAL A 182 17.28 3.05 -0.60
C VAL A 182 17.85 4.35 -1.15
N ASP A 183 18.82 4.93 -0.45
CA ASP A 183 19.57 6.12 -0.89
C ASP A 183 20.47 5.83 -2.11
#